data_AF-A0A7Y2YS25-F1
#
_entry.id   AF-A0A7Y2YS25-F1
#
_cell.length_a   1.000
_cell.length_b   1.000
_cell.length_c   1.000
_cell.angle_alpha   90.00
_cell.angle_beta   90.00
_cell.angle_gamma   90.00
#
_symmetry.space_group_name_H-M   'P 1'
#
loop_
_entity.id
_entity.type
_entity.pdbx_description
1 polymer ?
#
loop_
_entity_poly.entity_id
_entity_poly.type
_entity_poly.pdbx_seq_one_letter_code
_entity_poly.pdbx_strand_id
1 'polypeptide(L)'
;TVFVPDLSFRTHADLPARVDRYREFAEALAERHAPKAFRAGHSYGGFLALLGSVPAIALSPLIPLRVGLGRKFGRAVRLQLREYLGFEGRKGAGWAWSILRDYAGTAIRRPASLFPTVSETLHCIANSFRPTAPRAHIVLAEFDRLYLPVETESFVARSGREAVVVRRVPRGHGWPVTHPELLETEVVEAVRATQAA
;
A
#
# COMPACT_ATOMS: atom_id res chain seq x y z
N THR A 1 -15.07 -16.05 -0.55
CA THR A 1 -13.77 -16.66 -0.86
C THR A 1 -12.74 -15.57 -1.06
N VAL A 2 -11.62 -15.63 -0.34
CA VAL A 2 -10.50 -14.67 -0.48
C VAL A 2 -9.39 -15.37 -1.25
N PHE A 3 -8.85 -14.71 -2.29
CA PHE A 3 -7.69 -15.19 -3.02
C PHE A 3 -6.50 -14.27 -2.70
N VAL A 4 -5.47 -14.82 -2.08
CA VAL A 4 -4.23 -14.11 -1.80
C VAL A 4 -3.19 -14.63 -2.81
N PRO A 5 -2.80 -13.84 -3.81
CA PRO A 5 -1.66 -14.20 -4.65
C PRO A 5 -0.41 -14.20 -3.78
N ASP A 6 0.15 -15.38 -3.51
CA ASP A 6 1.47 -15.46 -2.89
C ASP A 6 2.50 -14.92 -3.86
N LEU A 7 3.29 -13.93 -3.45
CA LEU A 7 4.39 -13.37 -4.24
C LEU A 7 5.74 -13.58 -3.54
N SER A 8 5.74 -14.29 -2.41
CA SER A 8 6.93 -14.56 -1.58
C SER A 8 7.94 -15.48 -2.27
N PHE A 9 7.50 -16.26 -3.26
CA PHE A 9 8.38 -17.15 -4.04
C PHE A 9 9.28 -16.41 -5.04
N ARG A 10 9.14 -15.08 -5.19
CA ARG A 10 10.02 -14.28 -6.06
C ARG A 10 10.93 -13.41 -5.23
N THR A 11 12.22 -13.38 -5.60
CA THR A 11 13.14 -12.44 -4.97
C THR A 11 12.69 -11.01 -5.31
N HIS A 12 12.94 -10.04 -4.43
CA HIS A 12 12.59 -8.64 -4.71
C HIS A 12 13.21 -8.10 -6.02
N ALA A 13 14.27 -8.74 -6.50
CA ALA A 13 14.90 -8.47 -7.79
C ALA A 13 14.05 -8.87 -9.01
N ASP A 14 13.10 -9.80 -8.85
CA ASP A 14 12.23 -10.34 -9.91
C ASP A 14 10.86 -9.64 -9.97
N LEU A 15 10.58 -8.74 -9.04
CA LEU A 15 9.37 -7.92 -9.06
C LEU A 15 9.55 -6.78 -10.07
N PRO A 16 8.53 -6.46 -10.89
CA PRO A 16 8.66 -5.42 -11.89
C PRO A 16 9.01 -4.08 -11.26
N ALA A 17 10.11 -3.45 -11.69
CA ALA A 17 10.59 -2.16 -11.15
C ALA A 17 9.65 -0.97 -11.42
N ARG A 18 8.62 -1.15 -12.25
CA ARG A 18 7.61 -0.15 -12.62
C ARG A 18 6.24 -0.52 -12.08
N VAL A 19 5.49 0.46 -11.57
CA VAL A 19 4.14 0.25 -11.02
C VAL A 19 3.21 -0.28 -12.11
N ASP A 20 3.30 0.24 -13.33
CA ASP A 20 2.45 -0.23 -14.45
C ASP A 20 2.61 -1.73 -14.69
N ARG A 21 3.85 -2.21 -14.67
CA ARG A 21 4.18 -3.64 -14.87
C ARG A 21 3.76 -4.50 -13.68
N TYR A 22 3.89 -3.97 -12.46
CA TYR A 22 3.41 -4.67 -11.27
C TYR A 22 1.89 -4.76 -11.27
N ARG A 23 1.20 -3.69 -11.68
CA ARG A 23 -0.25 -3.63 -11.86
C ARG A 23 -0.70 -4.63 -12.91
N GLU A 24 -0.13 -4.59 -14.11
CA GLU A 24 -0.43 -5.55 -15.21
C GLU A 24 -0.29 -6.99 -14.71
N PHE A 25 0.79 -7.28 -13.98
CA PHE A 25 1.03 -8.61 -13.42
C PHE A 25 -0.02 -9.01 -12.37
N ALA A 26 -0.33 -8.12 -11.43
CA ALA A 26 -1.33 -8.37 -10.39
C ALA A 26 -2.75 -8.51 -10.98
N GLU A 27 -3.08 -7.70 -11.99
CA GLU A 27 -4.34 -7.77 -12.74
C GLU A 27 -4.45 -9.09 -13.49
N ALA A 28 -3.42 -9.50 -14.26
CA ALA A 28 -3.43 -10.75 -15.01
C ALA A 28 -3.61 -11.98 -14.11
N LEU A 29 -2.95 -12.00 -12.95
CA LEU A 29 -3.10 -13.08 -11.98
C LEU A 29 -4.52 -13.09 -11.38
N ALA A 30 -5.05 -11.93 -11.04
CA ALA A 30 -6.38 -11.81 -10.48
C ALA A 30 -7.48 -12.09 -11.52
N GLU A 31 -7.28 -11.77 -12.80
CA GLU A 31 -8.18 -12.14 -13.90
C GLU A 31 -8.25 -13.66 -14.10
N ARG A 32 -7.10 -14.35 -13.96
CA ARG A 32 -7.04 -15.81 -14.11
C ARG A 32 -7.81 -16.55 -13.02
N HIS A 33 -7.77 -16.05 -11.78
CA HIS A 33 -8.30 -16.76 -10.62
C HIS A 33 -9.63 -16.21 -10.09
N ALA A 34 -9.88 -14.91 -10.25
CA ALA A 34 -11.04 -14.22 -9.68
C ALA A 34 -11.39 -12.93 -10.47
N PRO A 35 -11.80 -13.04 -11.75
CA PRO A 35 -11.93 -11.88 -12.66
C PRO A 35 -12.99 -10.85 -12.23
N LYS A 36 -14.00 -11.27 -11.48
CA LYS A 36 -15.10 -10.40 -10.99
C LYS A 36 -15.00 -10.06 -9.51
N ALA A 37 -13.95 -10.52 -8.82
CA ALA A 37 -13.82 -10.26 -7.40
C ALA A 37 -13.37 -8.82 -7.13
N PHE A 38 -13.75 -8.31 -5.96
CA PHE A 38 -13.16 -7.10 -5.39
C PHE A 38 -11.64 -7.24 -5.29
N ARG A 39 -10.91 -6.12 -5.41
CA ARG A 39 -9.48 -6.07 -5.11
C ARG A 39 -9.30 -5.43 -3.76
N ALA A 40 -8.65 -6.14 -2.85
CA ALA A 40 -8.31 -5.60 -1.54
C ALA A 40 -6.80 -5.62 -1.35
N GLY A 41 -6.26 -4.62 -0.65
CA GLY A 41 -4.84 -4.60 -0.34
C GLY A 41 -4.46 -3.61 0.74
N HIS A 42 -3.38 -3.92 1.45
CA HIS A 42 -2.73 -3.04 2.40
C HIS A 42 -1.50 -2.36 1.79
N SER A 43 -1.20 -1.13 2.22
CA SER A 43 0.02 -0.41 1.86
C SER A 43 0.20 -0.37 0.33
N TYR A 44 1.27 -0.96 -0.22
CA TYR A 44 1.47 -0.99 -1.67
C TYR A 44 0.36 -1.77 -2.41
N GLY A 45 -0.10 -2.88 -1.84
CA GLY A 45 -1.23 -3.63 -2.40
C GLY A 45 -2.52 -2.80 -2.43
N GLY A 46 -2.73 -1.94 -1.43
CA GLY A 46 -3.85 -1.01 -1.40
C GLY A 46 -3.77 0.04 -2.50
N PHE A 47 -2.56 0.57 -2.75
CA PHE A 47 -2.33 1.49 -3.86
C PHE A 47 -2.61 0.83 -5.22
N LEU A 48 -2.16 -0.41 -5.42
CA LEU A 48 -2.43 -1.17 -6.65
C LEU A 48 -3.91 -1.48 -6.83
N ALA A 49 -4.63 -1.81 -5.76
CA ALA A 49 -6.07 -2.03 -5.82
C ALA A 49 -6.82 -0.80 -6.38
N LEU A 50 -6.39 0.42 -6.00
CA LEU A 50 -6.98 1.67 -6.49
C LEU A 50 -6.73 1.92 -7.99
N LEU A 51 -5.73 1.26 -8.58
CA LEU A 51 -5.38 1.37 -9.99
C LEU A 51 -6.09 0.35 -10.90
N GLY A 52 -6.89 -0.56 -10.33
CA GLY A 52 -7.52 -1.65 -11.05
C GLY A 52 -8.75 -1.25 -11.87
N SER A 53 -9.31 -2.23 -12.59
CA SER A 53 -10.54 -2.11 -13.40
C SER A 53 -11.83 -2.54 -12.68
N VAL A 54 -11.71 -3.05 -11.45
CA VAL A 54 -12.83 -3.59 -10.65
C VAL A 54 -12.91 -2.87 -9.29
N PRO A 55 -14.02 -2.99 -8.55
CA PRO A 55 -14.15 -2.34 -7.26
C PRO A 55 -13.04 -2.69 -6.28
N ALA A 56 -12.57 -1.70 -5.54
CA ALA A 56 -11.37 -1.77 -4.72
C ALA A 56 -11.62 -1.46 -3.23
N ILE A 57 -10.85 -2.11 -2.35
CA ILE A 57 -10.79 -1.88 -0.91
C ILE A 57 -9.32 -1.65 -0.54
N ALA A 58 -8.96 -0.40 -0.29
CA ALA A 58 -7.61 0.03 0.01
C ALA A 58 -7.46 0.29 1.51
N LEU A 59 -6.69 -0.56 2.19
CA LEU A 59 -6.43 -0.50 3.63
C LEU A 59 -5.10 0.20 3.86
N SER A 60 -5.09 1.38 4.46
CA SER A 60 -3.91 2.26 4.61
C SER A 60 -3.01 2.22 3.37
N PRO A 61 -3.51 2.56 2.17
CA PRO A 61 -2.73 2.45 0.95
C PRO A 61 -1.51 3.36 1.00
N LEU A 62 -0.47 2.99 0.25
CA LEU A 62 0.64 3.91 0.04
C LEU A 62 0.16 5.13 -0.75
N ILE A 63 0.37 6.31 -0.19
CA ILE A 63 -0.01 7.58 -0.82
C ILE A 63 1.11 8.03 -1.76
N PRO A 64 0.80 8.26 -3.06
CA PRO A 64 1.75 8.87 -3.96
C PRO A 64 1.94 10.33 -3.59
N LEU A 65 3.19 10.70 -3.30
CA LEU A 65 3.57 12.09 -3.00
C LEU A 65 4.83 12.41 -3.78
N ARG A 66 4.89 13.63 -4.32
CA ARG A 66 6.13 14.22 -4.84
C ARG A 66 7.02 14.59 -3.66
N VAL A 67 8.07 13.83 -3.44
CA VAL A 67 9.04 14.08 -2.36
C VAL A 67 10.45 13.94 -2.89
N GLY A 68 11.33 14.83 -2.43
CA GLY A 68 12.77 14.66 -2.64
C GLY A 68 13.28 13.41 -1.90
N LEU A 69 14.24 12.73 -2.52
CA LEU A 69 14.81 11.42 -2.15
C LEU A 69 14.97 11.18 -0.63
N GLY A 70 15.46 12.18 0.12
CA GLY A 70 15.85 11.99 1.52
C GLY A 70 14.70 11.96 2.55
N ARG A 71 13.57 12.65 2.30
CA ARG A 71 12.56 12.87 3.36
C ARG A 71 11.61 11.70 3.57
N LYS A 72 11.14 11.04 2.50
CA LYS A 72 10.32 9.81 2.63
C LYS A 72 11.14 8.62 3.08
N PHE A 73 12.36 8.48 2.54
CA PHE A 73 13.25 7.40 2.91
C PHE A 73 13.52 7.40 4.42
N GLY A 74 13.89 8.56 4.99
CA GLY A 74 14.09 8.70 6.43
C GLY A 74 12.84 8.41 7.26
N ARG A 75 11.65 8.81 6.80
CA ARG A 75 10.38 8.54 7.50
C ARG A 75 10.00 7.05 7.44
N ALA A 76 10.03 6.44 6.27
CA ALA A 76 9.71 5.03 6.07
C ALA A 76 10.66 4.11 6.85
N VAL A 77 11.96 4.39 6.80
CA VAL A 77 12.98 3.68 7.58
C VAL A 77 12.75 3.87 9.08
N ARG A 78 12.51 5.11 9.54
CA ARG A 78 12.25 5.40 10.96
C ARG A 78 10.99 4.71 11.48
N LEU A 79 9.95 4.60 10.64
CA LEU A 79 8.70 3.93 10.99
C LEU A 79 8.85 2.43 11.04
N GLN A 80 9.42 1.81 10.01
CA GLN A 80 9.69 0.37 10.06
C GLN A 80 10.57 0.04 11.28
N LEU A 81 11.65 0.79 11.51
CA LEU A 81 12.47 0.64 12.71
C LEU A 81 11.65 0.75 14.01
N ARG A 82 10.80 1.76 14.13
CA ARG A 82 10.02 1.98 15.37
C ARG A 82 8.90 0.95 15.57
N GLU A 83 8.20 0.56 14.51
CA GLU A 83 7.14 -0.46 14.55
C GLU A 83 7.75 -1.83 14.87
N TYR A 84 8.85 -2.23 14.24
CA TYR A 84 9.46 -3.53 14.47
C TYR A 84 10.22 -3.63 15.79
N LEU A 85 10.89 -2.56 16.24
CA LEU A 85 11.47 -2.50 17.59
C LEU A 85 10.38 -2.51 18.68
N GLY A 86 9.18 -2.02 18.37
CA GLY A 86 8.03 -2.01 19.28
C GLY A 86 7.30 -3.35 19.39
N PHE A 87 7.32 -4.20 18.36
CA PHE A 87 6.56 -5.45 18.31
C PHE A 87 7.35 -6.71 18.70
N GLU A 88 8.67 -6.78 18.50
CA GLU A 88 9.43 -8.05 18.66
C GLU A 88 10.69 -7.97 19.56
N GLY A 89 10.92 -6.85 20.24
CA GLY A 89 12.08 -6.69 21.12
C GLY A 89 13.41 -6.95 20.40
N ARG A 90 14.33 -7.74 21.00
CA ARG A 90 15.67 -8.01 20.43
C ARG A 90 15.66 -8.83 19.12
N LYS A 91 14.63 -9.64 18.87
CA LYS A 91 14.51 -10.43 17.62
C LYS A 91 14.11 -9.54 16.43
N GLY A 92 13.18 -8.59 16.67
CA GLY A 92 12.80 -7.58 15.69
C GLY A 92 13.95 -6.68 15.26
N ALA A 93 14.91 -6.41 16.15
CA ALA A 93 16.09 -5.61 15.83
C ALA A 93 17.02 -6.28 14.80
N GLY A 94 17.26 -7.60 14.92
CA GLY A 94 18.11 -8.34 13.99
C GLY A 94 17.50 -8.46 12.59
N TRP A 95 16.19 -8.71 12.53
CA TRP A 95 15.45 -8.77 11.28
C TRP A 95 15.34 -7.38 10.62
N ALA A 96 15.03 -6.34 11.41
CA ALA A 96 15.02 -4.95 10.92
C ALA A 96 16.38 -4.51 10.39
N TRP A 97 17.48 -4.95 11.00
CA TRP A 97 18.83 -4.70 10.48
C TRP A 97 19.12 -5.45 9.18
N SER A 98 18.64 -6.69 9.04
CA SER A 98 18.77 -7.44 7.79
C SER A 98 17.99 -6.78 6.65
N ILE A 99 16.76 -6.32 6.93
CA ILE A 99 15.97 -5.55 5.97
C ILE A 99 16.67 -4.26 5.64
N LEU A 100 17.14 -3.49 6.62
CA LEU A 100 17.87 -2.24 6.38
C LEU A 100 19.10 -2.46 5.50
N ARG A 101 19.86 -3.53 5.73
CA ARG A 101 21.05 -3.88 4.93
C ARG A 101 20.66 -4.27 3.51
N ASP A 102 19.64 -5.11 3.35
CA ASP A 102 19.18 -5.57 2.04
C ASP A 102 18.54 -4.42 1.25
N TYR A 103 17.85 -3.52 1.96
CA TYR A 103 17.25 -2.30 1.44
C TYR A 103 18.33 -1.28 1.04
N ALA A 104 19.34 -1.04 1.88
CA ALA A 104 20.48 -0.19 1.54
C ALA A 104 21.31 -0.77 0.37
N GLY A 105 21.51 -2.09 0.35
CA GLY A 105 22.15 -2.79 -0.76
C GLY A 105 21.37 -2.64 -2.06
N THR A 106 20.05 -2.75 -2.00
CA THR A 106 19.14 -2.49 -3.14
C THR A 106 19.18 -1.02 -3.55
N ALA A 107 19.21 -0.08 -2.60
CA ALA A 107 19.35 1.35 -2.87
C ALA A 107 20.59 1.69 -3.70
N ILE A 108 21.71 1.06 -3.36
CA ILE A 108 23.00 1.32 -4.01
C ILE A 108 23.08 0.61 -5.36
N ARG A 109 22.65 -0.66 -5.42
CA ARG A 109 22.89 -1.52 -6.60
C ARG A 109 21.77 -1.45 -7.62
N ARG A 110 20.53 -1.27 -7.18
CA ARG A 110 19.31 -1.30 -7.99
C ARG A 110 18.27 -0.33 -7.41
N PRO A 111 18.55 0.99 -7.36
CA PRO A 111 17.65 1.97 -6.77
C PRO A 111 16.24 1.93 -7.37
N ALA A 112 16.11 1.55 -8.64
CA ALA A 112 14.82 1.38 -9.29
C ALA A 112 13.97 0.21 -8.75
N SER A 113 14.59 -0.73 -8.03
CA SER A 113 13.96 -1.90 -7.41
C SER A 113 13.60 -1.70 -5.94
N LEU A 114 14.01 -0.59 -5.32
CA LEU A 114 13.51 -0.18 -4.01
C LEU A 114 12.04 0.22 -4.16
N PHE A 115 11.12 -0.73 -3.93
CA PHE A 115 9.68 -0.67 -4.23
C PHE A 115 9.34 0.02 -5.56
N PRO A 116 8.59 -0.60 -6.47
CA PRO A 116 8.21 0.09 -7.71
C PRO A 116 7.48 1.42 -7.43
N THR A 117 6.75 1.51 -6.31
CA THR A 117 6.20 2.77 -5.77
C THR A 117 7.21 3.68 -5.11
N VAL A 118 8.27 3.22 -4.44
CA VAL A 118 9.30 4.14 -3.92
C VAL A 118 10.10 4.66 -5.11
N SER A 119 10.60 3.81 -6.00
CA SER A 119 11.19 4.21 -7.28
C SER A 119 10.31 5.14 -8.12
N GLU A 120 9.01 4.87 -8.30
CA GLU A 120 8.11 5.77 -9.04
C GLU A 120 7.50 6.91 -8.20
N THR A 121 7.42 6.85 -6.86
CA THR A 121 7.16 8.09 -6.07
C THR A 121 8.40 8.96 -5.99
N LEU A 122 9.59 8.38 -6.17
CA LEU A 122 10.86 9.07 -6.33
C LEU A 122 11.01 9.66 -7.74
N HIS A 123 10.36 9.09 -8.75
CA HIS A 123 10.51 9.55 -10.14
C HIS A 123 9.26 10.07 -10.87
N CYS A 124 8.04 9.54 -10.71
CA CYS A 124 6.95 9.81 -11.66
C CYS A 124 5.48 9.68 -11.20
N ILE A 125 5.09 9.31 -9.97
CA ILE A 125 3.65 9.41 -9.61
C ILE A 125 3.31 10.86 -9.34
N ALA A 126 2.78 11.50 -10.38
CA ALA A 126 2.40 12.89 -10.39
C ALA A 126 1.43 13.20 -9.24
N ASN A 127 1.49 14.45 -8.77
CA ASN A 127 0.50 15.05 -7.86
C ASN A 127 -0.95 14.96 -8.39
N SER A 128 -1.17 14.39 -9.58
CA SER A 128 -2.45 14.17 -10.23
C SER A 128 -2.98 12.73 -10.12
N PHE A 129 -2.41 11.87 -9.25
CA PHE A 129 -2.97 10.52 -9.04
C PHE A 129 -4.47 10.59 -8.72
N ARG A 130 -5.24 9.77 -9.44
CA ARG A 130 -6.65 9.52 -9.19
C ARG A 130 -6.90 8.01 -9.24
N PRO A 131 -7.66 7.45 -8.28
CA PRO A 131 -8.11 6.06 -8.39
C PRO A 131 -8.84 5.82 -9.72
N THR A 132 -8.45 4.76 -10.42
CA THR A 132 -9.11 4.32 -11.67
C THR A 132 -10.15 3.24 -11.40
N ALA A 133 -10.08 2.57 -10.25
CA ALA A 133 -11.09 1.62 -9.81
C ALA A 133 -12.49 2.27 -9.88
N PRO A 134 -13.50 1.58 -10.47
CA PRO A 134 -14.82 2.15 -10.69
C PRO A 134 -15.53 2.52 -9.38
N ARG A 135 -15.23 1.81 -8.30
CA ARG A 135 -15.60 2.11 -6.92
C ARG A 135 -14.44 1.81 -6.00
N ALA A 136 -14.22 2.64 -4.99
CA ALA A 136 -13.13 2.44 -4.05
C ALA A 136 -13.54 2.76 -2.61
N HIS A 137 -13.30 1.82 -1.71
CA HIS A 137 -13.33 2.04 -0.27
C HIS A 137 -11.91 2.24 0.23
N ILE A 138 -11.61 3.40 0.78
CA ILE A 138 -10.30 3.75 1.31
C ILE A 138 -10.42 3.83 2.84
N VAL A 139 -9.73 2.95 3.55
CA VAL A 139 -9.70 2.93 5.02
C VAL A 139 -8.33 3.41 5.46
N LEU A 140 -8.24 4.60 6.04
CA LEU A 140 -6.99 5.24 6.43
C LEU A 140 -6.70 5.05 7.92
N ALA A 141 -5.43 4.85 8.26
CA ALA A 141 -4.96 5.00 9.63
C ALA A 141 -4.95 6.48 10.04
N GLU A 142 -5.65 6.81 11.14
CA GLU A 142 -5.68 8.15 11.71
C GLU A 142 -4.32 8.55 12.31
N PHE A 143 -3.64 7.60 12.94
CA PHE A 143 -2.32 7.80 13.54
C PHE A 143 -1.21 7.31 12.61
N ASP A 144 -1.44 7.35 11.30
CA ASP A 144 -0.42 7.03 10.31
C ASP A 144 0.71 8.06 10.41
N ARG A 145 1.88 7.61 10.88
CA ARG A 145 3.07 8.45 10.99
C ARG A 145 3.87 8.48 9.69
N LEU A 146 3.53 7.62 8.71
CA LEU A 146 4.21 7.53 7.42
C LEU A 146 4.02 8.80 6.61
N TYR A 147 2.86 9.42 6.80
CA TYR A 147 2.44 10.64 6.13
C TYR A 147 2.23 11.76 7.13
N LEU A 148 2.46 12.99 6.69
CA LEU A 148 1.93 14.15 7.39
C LEU A 148 0.41 14.21 7.19
N PRO A 149 -0.34 14.76 8.16
CA PRO A 149 -1.78 14.94 8.01
C PRO A 149 -2.16 15.64 6.69
N VAL A 150 -1.44 16.71 6.33
CA VAL A 150 -1.66 17.45 5.06
C VAL A 150 -1.45 16.58 3.81
N GLU A 151 -0.53 15.62 3.85
CA GLU A 151 -0.27 14.71 2.73
C GLU A 151 -1.44 13.75 2.54
N THR A 152 -2.00 13.24 3.65
CA THR A 152 -3.17 12.38 3.68
C THR A 152 -4.44 13.11 3.25
N GLU A 153 -4.69 14.32 3.76
CA GLU A 153 -5.84 15.12 3.35
C GLU A 153 -5.78 15.49 1.87
N SER A 154 -4.59 15.84 1.38
CA SER A 154 -4.39 16.17 -0.03
C SER A 154 -4.67 14.96 -0.94
N PHE A 155 -4.33 13.75 -0.50
CA PHE A 155 -4.68 12.52 -1.21
C PHE A 155 -6.19 12.23 -1.22
N VAL A 156 -6.86 12.40 -0.07
CA VAL A 156 -8.32 12.24 0.02
C VAL A 156 -9.03 13.22 -0.91
N ALA A 157 -8.65 14.51 -0.86
CA ALA A 157 -9.23 15.54 -1.72
C ALA A 157 -9.07 15.23 -3.21
N ARG A 158 -7.90 14.70 -3.62
CA ARG A 158 -7.63 14.32 -5.03
C ARG A 158 -8.32 13.02 -5.45
N SER A 159 -8.60 12.14 -4.51
CA SER A 159 -9.34 10.91 -4.78
C SER A 159 -10.81 11.19 -5.12
N GLY A 160 -11.28 12.44 -4.88
CA GLY A 160 -12.65 12.94 -5.03
C GLY A 160 -13.40 12.50 -6.30
N ARG A 161 -14.08 11.36 -6.18
CA ARG A 161 -15.17 10.88 -7.03
C ARG A 161 -16.30 10.47 -6.10
N GLU A 162 -17.55 10.62 -6.54
CA GLU A 162 -18.73 10.11 -5.80
C GLU A 162 -18.61 8.61 -5.47
N ALA A 163 -17.84 7.87 -6.27
CA ALA A 163 -17.60 6.43 -6.12
C ALA A 163 -16.52 6.06 -5.09
N VAL A 164 -15.97 7.03 -4.35
CA VAL A 164 -14.91 6.81 -3.35
C VAL A 164 -15.45 7.05 -1.94
N VAL A 165 -15.47 6.02 -1.11
CA VAL A 165 -15.83 6.11 0.31
C VAL A 165 -14.55 6.12 1.14
N VAL A 166 -14.39 7.12 2.00
CA VAL A 166 -13.20 7.24 2.87
C VAL A 166 -13.59 7.05 4.33
N ARG A 167 -12.88 6.15 5.02
CA ARG A 167 -13.01 5.92 6.46
C ARG A 167 -11.67 6.10 7.15
N ARG A 168 -11.72 6.36 8.47
CA ARG A 168 -10.54 6.46 9.33
C ARG A 168 -10.67 5.52 10.51
N VAL A 169 -9.56 4.89 10.88
CA VAL A 169 -9.46 4.05 12.07
C VAL A 169 -8.37 4.59 13.00
N PRO A 170 -8.57 4.58 14.34
CA PRO A 170 -7.65 5.16 15.33
C PRO A 170 -6.42 4.28 15.56
N ARG A 171 -5.64 4.02 14.50
CA ARG A 171 -4.50 3.09 14.44
C ARG A 171 -3.36 3.63 13.58
N GLY A 172 -2.20 2.97 13.64
CA GLY A 172 -1.04 3.24 12.79
C GLY A 172 -1.09 2.53 11.43
N HIS A 173 -0.13 2.80 10.54
CA HIS A 173 -0.13 2.30 9.16
C HIS A 173 -0.28 0.77 9.05
N GLY A 174 0.41 0.02 9.93
CA GLY A 174 0.39 -1.44 10.00
C GLY A 174 -0.84 -2.07 10.64
N TRP A 175 -1.92 -1.31 10.89
CA TRP A 175 -3.13 -1.84 11.53
C TRP A 175 -3.73 -3.09 10.85
N PRO A 176 -3.74 -3.23 9.50
CA PRO A 176 -4.30 -4.42 8.85
C PRO A 176 -3.60 -5.72 9.24
N VAL A 177 -2.31 -5.64 9.57
CA VAL A 177 -1.48 -6.79 9.97
C VAL A 177 -1.63 -7.07 11.47
N THR A 178 -1.76 -6.00 12.26
CA THR A 178 -1.71 -6.09 13.73
C THR A 178 -3.10 -6.27 14.37
N HIS A 179 -4.17 -6.01 13.63
CA HIS A 179 -5.56 -6.06 14.10
C HIS A 179 -6.46 -6.75 13.04
N PRO A 180 -6.29 -8.06 12.82
CA PRO A 180 -6.99 -8.81 11.77
C PRO A 180 -8.53 -8.79 11.93
N GLU A 181 -9.04 -8.72 13.16
CA GLU A 181 -10.47 -8.61 13.47
C GLU A 181 -11.09 -7.29 12.98
N LEU A 182 -10.33 -6.20 13.09
CA LEU A 182 -10.74 -4.91 12.56
C LEU A 182 -10.65 -4.92 11.03
N LEU A 183 -9.64 -5.58 10.46
CA LEU A 183 -9.49 -5.74 9.01
C LEU A 183 -10.70 -6.46 8.42
N GLU A 184 -11.12 -7.55 9.03
CA GLU A 184 -12.28 -8.31 8.57
C GLU A 184 -13.53 -7.45 8.58
N THR A 185 -13.76 -6.72 9.67
CA THR A 185 -14.89 -5.79 9.82
C THR A 185 -14.92 -4.76 8.69
N GLU A 186 -13.82 -4.06 8.48
CA GLU A 186 -13.70 -3.01 7.47
C GLU A 186 -13.86 -3.55 6.04
N VAL A 187 -13.33 -4.74 5.74
CA VAL A 187 -13.49 -5.38 4.43
C VAL A 187 -14.94 -5.80 4.21
N VAL A 188 -15.59 -6.42 5.19
CA VAL A 188 -17.00 -6.86 5.07
C VAL A 188 -17.92 -5.65 4.88
N GLU A 189 -17.72 -4.59 5.64
CA GLU A 189 -18.50 -3.35 5.51
C GLU A 189 -18.30 -2.69 4.14
N ALA A 190 -17.06 -2.64 3.64
CA ALA A 190 -16.75 -2.11 2.30
C ALA A 190 -17.40 -2.94 1.18
N VAL A 191 -17.39 -4.28 1.28
CA VAL A 191 -18.06 -5.15 0.30
C VAL A 191 -19.57 -4.90 0.31
N ARG A 192 -20.20 -4.85 1.49
CA ARG A 192 -21.65 -4.60 1.62
C ARG A 192 -22.05 -3.26 1.03
N ALA A 193 -21.31 -2.20 1.35
CA ALA A 193 -21.57 -0.86 0.83
C ALA A 193 -21.44 -0.80 -0.70
N THR A 194 -20.46 -1.53 -1.27
CA THR A 194 -20.30 -1.56 -2.73
C THR A 194 -21.41 -2.34 -3.44
N GLN A 195 -21.95 -3.39 -2.81
CA GLN A 195 -23.03 -4.21 -3.37
C GLN A 195 -24.41 -3.53 -3.31
N ALA A 196 -24.61 -2.60 -2.37
CA ALA A 196 -25.89 -1.93 -2.15
C ALA A 196 -26.14 -0.72 -3.08
N ALA A 197 -25.09 -0.22 -3.72
CA ALA A 197 -25.15 0.96 -4.60
C ALA A 197 -25.15 0.56 -6.07
#